data_AF-A0A8T5UJF6-F1
#
_entry.id   AF-A0A8T5UJF6-F1
#
_cell.length_a   1.000
_cell.length_b   1.000
_cell.length_c   1.000
_cell.angle_alpha   90.00
_cell.angle_beta   90.00
_cell.angle_gamma   90.00
#
_symmetry.space_group_name_H-M   'P 1'
#
loop_
_entity.id
_entity.type
_entity.pdbx_description
1 polymer ?
#
loop_
_entity_poly.entity_id
_entity_poly.type
_entity_poly.pdbx_seq_one_letter_code
_entity_poly.pdbx_strand_id
1 'polypeptide(L)'
;MLLQIDLSRIFLIFVINMMMAIFFLVLGWSILKRRKSRLNATFSGFYLSIALGLLINAAYVVINEIFKSEPLALLLNYISAFLIFYGPVFMLATNRILIHSEAVYSQKSELKLLLIYALALGFMAIFYFYDGIEF
;
A
#
# COMPACT_ATOMS: atom_id res chain seq x y z
N MET A 1 -21.88 -13.52 -1.73
CA MET A 1 -22.66 -12.77 -0.72
C MET A 1 -22.31 -11.28 -0.85
N LEU A 2 -22.91 -10.58 -1.80
CA LEU A 2 -22.60 -9.18 -2.11
C LEU A 2 -23.28 -8.25 -1.10
N LEU A 3 -22.50 -7.86 -0.08
CA LEU A 3 -22.45 -6.50 0.47
C LEU A 3 -23.77 -5.74 0.61
N GLN A 4 -24.44 -5.93 1.75
CA GLN A 4 -25.24 -4.83 2.29
C GLN A 4 -24.29 -3.68 2.61
N ILE A 5 -24.56 -2.51 2.02
CA ILE A 5 -23.91 -1.27 2.40
C ILE A 5 -24.33 -0.96 3.83
N ASP A 6 -23.46 -1.27 4.78
CA ASP A 6 -23.57 -0.73 6.13
C ASP A 6 -23.01 0.69 6.12
N LEU A 7 -23.75 1.64 6.68
CA LEU A 7 -23.32 3.02 6.89
C LEU A 7 -21.93 3.08 7.56
N SER A 8 -21.65 2.08 8.41
CA SER A 8 -20.36 1.87 9.08
C SER A 8 -19.20 1.68 8.10
N ARG A 9 -19.40 0.94 7.00
CA ARG A 9 -18.36 0.70 5.99
C ARG A 9 -18.07 1.95 5.17
N ILE A 10 -19.11 2.71 4.82
CA ILE A 10 -18.95 4.02 4.16
C ILE A 10 -18.16 4.97 5.06
N PHE A 11 -18.54 5.07 6.34
CA PHE A 11 -17.85 5.92 7.29
C PHE A 11 -16.37 5.55 7.45
N LEU A 12 -16.07 4.26 7.62
CA LEU A 12 -14.69 3.76 7.74
C LEU A 12 -13.86 4.15 6.50
N ILE A 13 -14.37 3.90 5.31
CA ILE A 13 -13.59 4.06 4.07
C ILE A 13 -13.48 5.54 3.67
N PHE A 14 -14.54 6.32 3.79
CA PHE A 14 -14.51 7.72 3.33
C PHE A 14 -13.98 8.70 4.38
N VAL A 15 -14.22 8.46 5.67
CA VAL A 15 -13.76 9.37 6.73
C VAL A 15 -12.41 8.91 7.25
N ILE A 16 -12.34 7.67 7.74
CA ILE A 16 -11.15 7.18 8.44
C ILE A 16 -10.00 6.93 7.45
N ASN A 17 -10.22 6.19 6.35
CA ASN A 17 -9.13 5.91 5.40
C ASN A 17 -8.64 7.17 4.70
N MET A 18 -9.51 8.12 4.35
CA MET A 18 -9.09 9.39 3.74
C MET A 18 -8.28 10.26 4.71
N MET A 19 -8.71 10.36 5.97
CA MET A 19 -7.95 11.08 6.99
C MET A 19 -6.57 10.45 7.20
N MET A 20 -6.50 9.12 7.29
CA MET A 20 -5.23 8.38 7.38
C MET A 20 -4.36 8.57 6.13
N ALA A 21 -4.95 8.54 4.93
CA ALA A 21 -4.22 8.74 3.68
C ALA A 21 -3.60 10.14 3.62
N ILE A 22 -4.35 11.18 3.97
CA ILE A 22 -3.85 12.56 4.02
C ILE A 22 -2.72 12.67 5.05
N PHE A 23 -2.91 12.12 6.25
CA PHE A 23 -1.89 12.11 7.29
C PHE A 23 -0.59 11.46 6.80
N PHE A 24 -0.68 10.28 6.18
CA PHE A 24 0.47 9.58 5.64
C PHE A 24 1.12 10.30 4.44
N LEU A 25 0.36 10.94 3.55
CA LEU A 25 0.91 11.78 2.50
C LEU A 25 1.73 12.94 3.08
N VAL A 26 1.18 13.63 4.09
CA VAL A 26 1.87 14.75 4.75
C VAL A 26 3.18 14.27 5.39
N LEU A 27 3.17 13.13 6.07
CA LEU A 27 4.37 12.54 6.66
C LEU A 27 5.41 12.14 5.59
N GLY A 28 4.99 11.38 4.58
CA GLY A 28 5.87 10.94 3.49
C GLY A 28 6.51 12.13 2.76
N TRP A 29 5.71 13.14 2.43
CA TRP A 29 6.18 14.38 1.81
C TRP A 29 7.16 15.16 2.71
N SER A 30 6.83 15.28 4.00
CA SER A 30 7.67 16.00 4.97
C SER A 30 9.04 15.32 5.14
N ILE A 31 9.08 13.97 5.13
CA ILE A 31 10.33 13.20 5.21
C ILE A 31 11.17 13.42 3.95
N LEU A 32 10.56 13.35 2.76
CA LEU A 32 11.25 13.60 1.49
C LEU A 32 11.87 15.01 1.42
N LYS A 33 11.20 16.01 1.99
CA LYS A 33 11.65 17.41 1.96
C LYS A 33 12.84 17.70 2.91
N ARG A 34 13.03 16.92 3.98
CA ARG A 34 14.03 17.22 5.03
C ARG A 34 15.48 17.02 4.58
N ARG A 35 15.82 15.82 4.08
CA ARG A 35 17.16 15.50 3.55
C ARG A 35 17.05 14.39 2.50
N LYS A 36 17.74 14.57 1.36
CA LYS A 36 17.81 13.59 0.27
C LYS A 36 18.80 12.44 0.58
N SER A 37 18.70 11.83 1.76
CA SER A 37 19.41 10.59 2.09
C SER A 37 18.59 9.39 1.62
N ARG A 38 19.27 8.29 1.28
CA ARG A 38 18.60 7.06 0.84
C ARG A 38 17.65 6.56 1.91
N LEU A 39 18.07 6.58 3.18
CA LEU A 39 17.26 6.24 4.34
C LEU A 39 15.89 6.93 4.36
N ASN A 40 15.87 8.25 4.16
CA ASN A 40 14.64 9.05 4.15
C ASN A 40 13.76 8.72 2.95
N ALA A 41 14.35 8.47 1.78
CA ALA A 41 13.60 8.07 0.60
C ALA A 41 12.92 6.71 0.84
N THR A 42 13.65 5.72 1.33
CA THR A 42 13.10 4.39 1.67
C THR A 42 12.02 4.50 2.75
N PHE A 43 12.27 5.27 3.80
CA PHE A 43 11.32 5.45 4.90
C PHE A 43 10.05 6.18 4.45
N SER A 44 10.16 7.16 3.56
CA SER A 44 8.99 7.81 2.95
C SER A 44 8.16 6.84 2.10
N GLY A 45 8.80 5.83 1.51
CA GLY A 45 8.13 4.78 0.72
C GLY A 45 7.06 4.03 1.52
N PHE A 46 7.27 3.78 2.81
CA PHE A 46 6.25 3.20 3.70
C PHE A 46 4.98 4.05 3.71
N TYR A 47 5.14 5.34 4.00
CA TYR A 47 4.03 6.29 4.13
C TYR A 47 3.30 6.48 2.80
N LEU A 48 4.04 6.64 1.71
CA LEU A 48 3.47 6.84 0.39
C LEU A 48 2.75 5.58 -0.11
N SER A 49 3.29 4.38 0.12
CA SER A 49 2.66 3.12 -0.26
C SER A 49 1.32 2.94 0.46
N ILE A 50 1.29 3.15 1.77
CA ILE A 50 0.03 3.03 2.54
C ILE A 50 -0.97 4.09 2.11
N ALA A 51 -0.54 5.34 1.95
CA ALA A 51 -1.43 6.41 1.50
C ALA A 51 -2.05 6.12 0.13
N LEU A 52 -1.25 5.68 -0.84
CA LEU A 52 -1.74 5.29 -2.16
C LEU A 52 -2.69 4.10 -2.08
N GLY A 53 -2.37 3.09 -1.26
CA GLY A 53 -3.26 1.96 -1.02
C GLY A 53 -4.63 2.39 -0.47
N LEU A 54 -4.66 3.28 0.52
CA LEU A 54 -5.91 3.81 1.09
C LEU A 54 -6.70 4.65 0.09
N LEU A 55 -6.05 5.48 -0.72
CA LEU A 55 -6.70 6.26 -1.78
C LEU A 55 -7.32 5.36 -2.87
N ILE A 56 -6.58 4.33 -3.30
CA ILE A 56 -7.07 3.36 -4.28
C ILE A 56 -8.20 2.53 -3.68
N ASN A 57 -8.16 2.20 -2.39
CA ASN A 57 -9.25 1.52 -1.69
C ASN A 57 -10.54 2.36 -1.68
N ALA A 58 -10.43 3.67 -1.44
CA ALA A 58 -11.58 4.57 -1.55
C ALA A 58 -12.13 4.64 -2.99
N ALA A 59 -11.24 4.72 -4.00
CA ALA A 59 -11.63 4.68 -5.40
C ALA A 59 -12.32 3.36 -5.79
N TYR A 60 -11.84 2.22 -5.27
CA TYR A 60 -12.46 0.91 -5.44
C TYR A 60 -13.93 0.92 -5.00
N VAL A 61 -14.23 1.46 -3.81
CA VAL A 61 -15.61 1.51 -3.31
C VAL A 61 -16.49 2.37 -4.21
N VAL A 62 -16.01 3.54 -4.65
CA VAL A 62 -16.74 4.38 -5.60
C VAL A 62 -17.03 3.63 -6.89
N ILE A 63 -16.06 2.91 -7.44
CA ILE A 63 -16.21 2.18 -8.70
C ILE A 63 -17.13 0.97 -8.57
N ASN A 64 -17.04 0.24 -7.47
CA ASN A 64 -17.92 -0.89 -7.19
C ASN A 64 -19.38 -0.46 -7.02
N GLU A 65 -19.63 0.59 -6.23
CA GLU A 65 -20.98 1.00 -5.86
C GLU A 65 -21.66 1.89 -6.91
N ILE A 66 -20.93 2.80 -7.54
CA ILE A 66 -21.50 3.76 -8.51
C ILE A 66 -21.46 3.21 -9.92
N PHE A 67 -20.31 2.69 -10.35
CA PHE A 67 -20.07 2.29 -11.74
C PHE A 67 -20.35 0.81 -12.01
N LYS A 68 -20.50 0.00 -10.95
CA LYS A 68 -20.83 -1.45 -11.00
C LYS A 68 -19.93 -2.23 -11.98
N SER A 69 -18.66 -1.87 -12.04
CA SER A 69 -17.67 -2.51 -12.91
C SER A 69 -16.83 -3.51 -12.12
N GLU A 70 -17.24 -4.78 -12.14
CA GLU A 70 -16.61 -5.85 -11.36
C GLU A 70 -15.12 -6.06 -11.66
N PRO A 71 -14.65 -6.11 -12.93
CA PRO A 71 -13.23 -6.36 -13.21
C PRO A 71 -12.32 -5.23 -12.71
N LEU A 72 -12.78 -3.98 -12.86
CA LEU A 72 -12.04 -2.81 -12.40
C LEU A 72 -12.03 -2.73 -10.86
N ALA A 73 -13.15 -3.06 -10.22
CA ALA A 73 -13.26 -3.11 -8.77
C ALA A 73 -12.30 -4.16 -8.18
N LEU A 74 -12.24 -5.37 -8.75
CA LEU A 74 -11.31 -6.42 -8.32
C LEU A 74 -9.85 -6.01 -8.47
N LEU A 75 -9.49 -5.40 -9.60
CA LEU A 75 -8.14 -4.91 -9.85
C LEU A 75 -7.73 -3.83 -8.83
N LEU A 76 -8.60 -2.86 -8.57
CA LEU A 76 -8.31 -1.79 -7.60
C LEU A 76 -8.23 -2.32 -6.17
N ASN A 77 -9.08 -3.28 -5.81
CA ASN A 77 -9.03 -3.92 -4.51
C ASN A 77 -7.68 -4.64 -4.31
N TYR A 78 -7.26 -5.44 -5.31
CA TYR A 78 -5.95 -6.09 -5.31
C TYR A 78 -4.80 -5.08 -5.20
N ILE A 79 -4.79 -4.02 -6.01
CA ILE A 79 -3.74 -2.99 -5.96
C ILE A 79 -3.72 -2.30 -4.59
N SER A 80 -4.89 -2.01 -4.03
CA SER A 80 -5.00 -1.38 -2.70
C SER A 80 -4.39 -2.28 -1.61
N ALA A 81 -4.75 -3.57 -1.61
CA ALA A 81 -4.24 -4.55 -0.67
C ALA A 81 -2.73 -4.72 -0.84
N PHE A 82 -2.27 -4.88 -2.08
CA PHE A 82 -0.85 -4.98 -2.41
C PHE A 82 -0.06 -3.80 -1.83
N LEU A 83 -0.49 -2.56 -2.06
CA LEU A 83 0.22 -1.37 -1.59
C LEU A 83 0.22 -1.23 -0.05
N ILE A 84 -0.88 -1.59 0.61
CA ILE A 84 -0.96 -1.58 2.08
C ILE A 84 0.00 -2.61 2.68
N PHE A 85 0.01 -3.85 2.17
CA PHE A 85 0.91 -4.91 2.64
C PHE A 85 2.37 -4.71 2.21
N TYR A 86 2.61 -4.02 1.10
CA TYR A 86 3.94 -3.69 0.63
C TYR A 86 4.58 -2.54 1.43
N GLY A 87 3.79 -1.67 2.05
CA GLY A 87 4.27 -0.59 2.92
C GLY A 87 5.31 -1.06 3.96
N PRO A 88 4.99 -2.04 4.83
CA PRO A 88 5.94 -2.61 5.80
C PRO A 88 7.27 -3.12 5.24
N VAL A 89 7.34 -3.47 3.95
CA VAL A 89 8.62 -3.87 3.32
C VAL A 89 9.59 -2.70 3.26
N PHE A 90 9.10 -1.47 3.04
CA PHE A 90 9.92 -0.27 3.12
C PHE A 90 10.46 -0.06 4.54
N MET A 91 9.67 -0.36 5.58
CA MET A 91 10.15 -0.32 6.97
C MET A 91 11.27 -1.34 7.21
N LEU A 92 11.16 -2.54 6.66
CA LEU A 92 12.23 -3.55 6.72
C LEU A 92 13.51 -3.04 6.04
N ALA A 93 13.38 -2.42 4.86
CA ALA A 93 14.51 -1.82 4.15
C ALA A 93 15.14 -0.66 4.95
N THR A 94 14.33 0.23 5.52
CA THR A 94 14.77 1.31 6.42
C THR A 94 15.54 0.75 7.62
N ASN A 95 15.02 -0.29 8.28
CA ASN A 95 15.69 -0.92 9.43
C ASN A 95 17.04 -1.54 9.03
N ARG A 96 17.15 -2.16 7.85
CA ARG A 96 18.43 -2.68 7.34
C ARG A 96 19.45 -1.56 7.14
N ILE A 97 19.02 -0.43 6.58
CA ILE A 97 19.88 0.75 6.42
C ILE A 97 20.32 1.31 7.78
N LEU A 98 19.43 1.36 8.77
CA LEU A 98 19.77 1.83 10.12
C LEU A 98 20.82 0.94 10.81
N ILE A 99 20.69 -0.39 10.70
CA ILE A 99 21.58 -1.34 11.39
C ILE A 99 22.96 -1.40 10.72
N HIS A 100 23.02 -1.46 9.39
CA HIS A 100 24.28 -1.68 8.66
C HIS A 100 24.89 -0.38 8.11
N SER A 101 24.24 0.78 8.33
CA SER A 101 24.57 2.04 7.68
C SER A 101 24.42 2.01 6.15
N GLU A 102 24.29 3.19 5.54
CA GLU A 102 24.21 3.35 4.08
C GLU A 102 25.49 2.88 3.36
N ALA A 103 26.62 2.82 4.08
CA ALA A 103 27.92 2.43 3.54
C ALA A 103 28.05 0.92 3.30
N VAL A 104 27.44 0.07 4.14
CA VAL A 104 27.52 -1.40 4.00
C VAL A 104 26.32 -1.94 3.25
N TYR A 105 25.13 -1.41 3.51
CA TYR A 105 23.94 -1.80 2.78
C TYR A 105 23.88 -1.06 1.45
N SER A 106 24.09 -1.75 0.34
CA SER A 106 24.09 -1.12 -0.98
C SER A 106 22.68 -0.94 -1.55
N GLN A 107 22.51 0.05 -2.44
CA GLN A 107 21.24 0.29 -3.15
C GLN A 107 20.76 -0.95 -3.93
N LYS A 108 21.69 -1.76 -4.46
CA LYS A 108 21.35 -3.02 -5.15
C LYS A 108 20.71 -4.04 -4.19
N SER A 109 21.18 -4.10 -2.95
CA SER A 109 20.64 -5.00 -1.93
C SER A 109 19.25 -4.56 -1.47
N GLU A 110 19.05 -3.25 -1.36
CA GLU A 110 17.75 -2.63 -1.11
C GLU A 110 16.74 -2.96 -2.21
N LEU A 111 17.11 -2.72 -3.47
CA LEU A 111 16.24 -3.01 -4.60
C LEU A 111 15.92 -4.51 -4.70
N LYS A 112 16.90 -5.38 -4.44
CA LYS A 112 16.69 -6.84 -4.43
C LYS A 112 15.67 -7.23 -3.35
N LEU A 113 15.78 -6.67 -2.15
CA LEU A 113 14.83 -6.91 -1.07
C LEU A 113 13.42 -6.48 -1.49
N LEU A 114 13.28 -5.23 -1.95
CA LEU A 114 12.01 -4.67 -2.40
C LEU A 114 11.37 -5.52 -3.51
N LEU A 115 12.15 -5.92 -4.52
CA LEU A 115 11.66 -6.76 -5.63
C LEU A 115 11.23 -8.15 -5.17
N ILE A 116 11.98 -8.81 -4.29
CA ILE A 116 11.62 -10.15 -3.79
C ILE A 116 10.27 -10.11 -3.07
N TYR A 117 10.06 -9.12 -2.20
CA TYR A 117 8.79 -8.99 -1.49
C TYR A 117 7.66 -8.49 -2.40
N ALA A 118 7.94 -7.62 -3.37
CA ALA A 118 6.96 -7.22 -4.37
C ALA A 118 6.48 -8.43 -5.19
N LEU A 119 7.38 -9.32 -5.60
CA LEU A 119 7.01 -10.55 -6.31
C LEU A 119 6.25 -11.52 -5.40
N ALA A 120 6.71 -11.70 -4.16
CA ALA A 120 6.04 -12.57 -3.18
C ALA A 120 4.60 -12.13 -2.89
N LEU A 121 4.37 -10.83 -2.67
CA LEU A 121 3.04 -10.26 -2.51
C LEU A 121 2.27 -10.26 -3.83
N GLY A 122 2.96 -10.14 -4.96
CA GLY A 122 2.36 -10.24 -6.30
C GLY A 122 1.68 -11.58 -6.56
N PHE A 123 2.21 -12.67 -5.99
CA PHE A 123 1.57 -13.99 -6.06
C PHE A 123 0.21 -14.05 -5.35
N MET A 124 -0.12 -13.10 -4.46
CA MET A 124 -1.47 -12.99 -3.89
C MET A 124 -2.53 -12.77 -4.98
N ALA A 125 -2.17 -12.22 -6.15
CA ALA A 125 -3.08 -12.06 -7.28
C ALA A 125 -3.70 -13.40 -7.72
N ILE A 126 -2.95 -14.51 -7.64
CA ILE A 126 -3.43 -15.83 -8.06
C ILE A 126 -4.66 -16.24 -7.24
N PHE A 127 -4.63 -15.98 -5.93
CA PHE A 127 -5.75 -16.27 -5.03
C PHE A 127 -6.89 -15.24 -5.12
N TYR A 128 -6.63 -14.07 -5.70
CA TYR A 128 -7.62 -13.00 -5.84
C TYR A 128 -8.49 -13.14 -7.10
N PHE A 129 -7.94 -13.75 -8.16
CA PHE A 129 -8.60 -13.91 -9.46
C PHE A 129 -9.08 -15.34 -9.75
N TYR A 130 -8.65 -16.33 -8.96
CA TYR A 130 -9.20 -17.68 -8.98
C TYR A 130 -10.27 -17.75 -7.90
N ASP A 131 -11.51 -18.08 -8.28
CA ASP A 131 -12.73 -18.02 -7.45
C ASP A 131 -12.47 -18.23 -5.95
N GLY A 132 -12.91 -17.25 -5.15
CA GLY A 132 -12.65 -17.15 -3.74
C GLY A 132 -12.99 -18.43 -2.99
N ILE A 133 -12.08 -18.85 -2.11
CA ILE A 133 -12.40 -19.79 -1.05
C ILE A 133 -13.54 -19.16 -0.24
N GLU A 134 -14.73 -19.71 -0.39
CA GLU A 134 -15.93 -19.34 0.37
C GLU A 134 -15.65 -19.54 1.87
N PHE A 135 -15.70 -18.45 2.63
CA PHE A 135 -15.80 -18.45 4.09
C PHE A 135 -17.00 -17.60 4.51
#